data_AF-A0A7S1ESS5-F1
#
_entry.id   AF-A0A7S1ESS5-F1
#
_cell.length_a   1.000
_cell.length_b   1.000
_cell.length_c   1.000
_cell.angle_alpha   90.00
_cell.angle_beta   90.00
_cell.angle_gamma   90.00
#
_symmetry.space_group_name_H-M   'P 1'
#
loop_
_entity.id
_entity.type
_entity.pdbx_description
1 polymer ?
#
loop_
_entity_poly.entity_id
_entity_poly.type
_entity_poly.pdbx_seq_one_letter_code
_entity_poly.pdbx_strand_id
1 'polypeptide(L)'
;SETLEKSPSPMSIALRYPVAHVYESFLGLDSTVVRNLELLETLRDGSPVGSLLWAINRTKTNMGTRMLREWLLSPLRDPEEIEQRLDAVDSLVSNSSNTRTKLQNLLKKFADLQRLVARVAGNRVNPKDLLRLAESLDLLPDIYTE
;
A
#
# COMPACT_ATOMS: atom_id res chain seq x y z
N SER A 1 34.07 -25.51 -29.87
CA SER A 1 33.89 -24.05 -29.92
C SER A 1 32.59 -23.73 -29.21
N GLU A 2 32.71 -23.49 -27.91
CA GLU A 2 31.59 -23.23 -26.99
C GLU A 2 30.74 -22.06 -27.47
N THR A 3 29.45 -22.33 -27.66
CA THR A 3 28.42 -21.31 -27.70
C THR A 3 28.31 -20.72 -26.30
N LEU A 4 28.95 -19.57 -26.07
CA LEU A 4 28.68 -18.73 -24.91
C LEU A 4 27.18 -18.40 -24.92
N GLU A 5 26.42 -19.11 -24.09
CA GLU A 5 25.11 -18.69 -23.66
C GLU A 5 25.25 -17.28 -23.09
N LYS A 6 24.61 -16.30 -23.76
CA LYS A 6 24.44 -14.97 -23.20
C LYS A 6 23.64 -15.13 -21.91
N SER A 7 24.35 -15.08 -20.79
CA SER A 7 23.79 -14.87 -19.46
C SER A 7 22.72 -13.77 -19.55
N PRO A 8 21.52 -13.96 -18.99
CA PRO A 8 20.48 -12.93 -19.02
C PRO A 8 21.05 -11.66 -18.39
N SER A 9 20.98 -10.55 -19.15
CA SER A 9 21.33 -9.22 -18.67
C SER A 9 20.76 -9.03 -17.26
N PRO A 10 21.55 -8.52 -16.28
CA PRO A 10 20.99 -8.19 -14.97
C PRO A 10 19.80 -7.28 -15.20
N MET A 11 18.66 -7.67 -14.62
CA MET A 11 17.39 -6.96 -14.71
C MET A 11 17.65 -5.51 -14.30
N SER A 12 17.77 -4.60 -15.27
CA SER A 12 17.98 -3.18 -14.99
C SER A 12 16.64 -2.66 -14.50
N ILE A 13 16.40 -2.67 -13.19
CA ILE A 13 15.24 -1.97 -12.66
C ILE A 13 15.49 -0.48 -12.86
N ALA A 14 14.88 0.07 -13.90
CA ALA A 14 14.71 1.49 -14.04
C ALA A 14 13.82 1.95 -12.89
N LEU A 15 14.35 2.83 -12.04
CA LEU A 15 13.49 3.66 -11.20
C LEU A 15 12.39 4.22 -12.09
N ARG A 16 11.13 4.18 -11.62
CA ARG A 16 10.05 4.86 -12.34
C ARG A 16 10.48 6.30 -12.56
N TYR A 17 10.22 6.81 -13.77
CA TYR A 17 10.44 8.22 -14.05
C TYR A 17 9.75 9.07 -12.97
N PRO A 18 10.40 10.13 -12.49
CA PRO A 18 9.79 11.03 -11.53
C PRO A 18 8.48 11.53 -12.13
N VAL A 19 7.37 11.28 -11.43
CA VAL A 19 6.07 11.82 -11.78
C VAL A 19 5.92 13.12 -11.03
N ALA A 20 5.66 14.21 -11.75
CA ALA A 20 5.31 15.47 -11.10
C ALA A 20 4.01 15.25 -10.32
N HIS A 21 4.08 15.39 -8.99
CA HIS A 21 2.87 15.49 -8.18
C HIS A 21 2.24 16.85 -8.48
N VAL A 22 1.25 16.85 -9.38
CA VAL A 22 0.52 18.07 -9.74
C VAL A 22 -0.39 18.43 -8.57
N TYR A 23 -0.19 19.62 -7.99
CA TYR A 23 -0.98 20.14 -6.87
C TYR A 23 -2.48 20.26 -7.18
N GLU A 24 -2.89 20.15 -8.44
CA GLU A 24 -4.31 20.19 -8.84
C GLU A 24 -5.06 18.88 -8.57
N SER A 25 -4.37 17.74 -8.48
CA SER A 25 -5.01 16.43 -8.26
C SER A 25 -5.33 16.16 -6.78
N PHE A 26 -4.65 16.83 -5.86
CA PHE A 26 -4.77 16.59 -4.41
C PHE A 26 -4.97 17.88 -3.62
N LEU A 27 -5.69 17.80 -2.51
CA LEU A 27 -5.85 18.93 -1.61
C LEU A 27 -4.49 19.29 -1.01
N GLY A 28 -4.04 20.52 -1.23
CA GLY A 28 -2.81 21.04 -0.65
C GLY A 28 -2.95 21.18 0.86
N LEU A 29 -2.42 20.22 1.60
CA LEU A 29 -2.31 20.28 3.06
C LEU A 29 -0.90 20.77 3.42
N ASP A 30 -0.82 21.95 4.03
CA ASP A 30 0.44 22.40 4.60
C ASP A 30 0.76 21.67 5.92
N SER A 31 2.00 21.80 6.38
CA SER A 31 2.44 21.16 7.62
C SER A 31 1.68 21.64 8.86
N THR A 32 1.16 22.87 8.84
CA THR A 32 0.36 23.44 9.94
C THR A 32 -0.99 22.74 10.03
N VAL A 33 -1.67 22.53 8.91
CA VAL A 33 -2.95 21.81 8.82
C VAL A 33 -2.75 20.36 9.24
N VAL A 34 -1.73 19.67 8.70
CA VAL A 34 -1.44 18.27 9.06
C VAL A 34 -1.22 18.13 10.58
N ARG A 35 -0.49 19.06 11.17
CA ARG A 35 -0.18 19.08 12.61
C ARG A 35 -1.40 19.44 13.46
N ASN A 36 -2.13 20.49 13.10
CA ASN A 36 -3.26 20.98 13.90
C ASN A 36 -4.47 20.04 13.86
N LEU A 37 -4.63 19.29 12.77
CA LEU A 37 -5.64 18.24 12.67
C LEU A 37 -5.16 16.90 13.23
N GLU A 38 -3.95 16.83 13.80
CA GLU A 38 -3.36 15.62 14.38
C GLU A 38 -3.49 14.42 13.43
N LEU A 39 -3.21 14.62 12.13
CA LEU A 39 -3.48 13.59 11.12
C LEU A 39 -2.66 12.32 11.36
N LEU A 40 -1.44 12.48 11.85
CA LEU A 40 -0.45 11.41 12.01
C LEU A 40 -0.04 11.19 13.46
N GLU A 41 0.09 12.28 14.20
CA GLU A 41 0.55 12.32 15.60
C GLU A 41 -0.18 13.45 16.33
N THR A 42 -0.27 13.32 17.65
CA THR A 42 -0.91 14.29 18.55
C THR A 42 -0.02 15.51 18.79
N LEU A 43 -0.65 16.66 19.02
CA LEU A 43 -0.01 17.90 19.46
C LEU A 43 0.53 17.81 20.89
N ARG A 44 -0.11 17.00 21.74
CA ARG A 44 0.19 16.93 23.18
C ARG A 44 1.60 16.37 23.44
N ASP A 45 1.96 15.30 22.75
CA ASP A 45 3.18 14.53 23.01
C ASP A 45 3.84 13.95 21.75
N GLY A 46 3.36 14.28 20.55
CA GLY A 46 3.89 13.71 19.31
C GLY A 46 3.60 12.21 19.18
N SER A 47 2.63 11.70 19.94
CA SER A 47 2.28 10.29 19.93
C SER A 47 1.42 9.96 18.71
N PRO A 48 1.62 8.81 18.05
CA PRO A 48 0.64 8.34 17.08
C PRO A 48 -0.69 7.97 17.77
N VAL A 49 -0.67 7.59 19.05
CA VAL A 49 -1.89 7.17 19.76
C VAL A 49 -2.78 8.39 20.02
N GLY A 50 -3.99 8.35 19.47
CA GLY A 50 -4.94 9.47 19.52
C GLY A 50 -5.00 10.29 18.24
N SER A 51 -4.08 10.11 17.30
CA SER A 51 -4.12 10.76 15.99
C SER A 51 -5.23 10.19 15.10
N LEU A 52 -5.60 10.92 14.03
CA LEU A 52 -6.59 10.44 13.06
C LEU A 52 -6.15 9.10 12.44
N LEU A 53 -4.89 9.00 11.98
CA LEU A 53 -4.37 7.77 11.41
C LEU A 53 -4.49 6.59 12.39
N TRP A 54 -4.20 6.79 13.67
CA TRP A 54 -4.39 5.74 14.68
C TRP A 54 -5.86 5.35 14.87
N ALA A 55 -6.76 6.35 14.88
CA ALA A 55 -8.19 6.13 15.05
C ALA A 55 -8.77 5.28 13.92
N ILE A 56 -8.40 5.55 12.66
CA ILE A 56 -9.01 4.90 11.49
C ILE A 56 -8.22 3.70 10.95
N ASN A 57 -6.92 3.60 11.24
CA ASN A 57 -6.12 2.52 10.66
C ASN A 57 -6.51 1.16 11.26
N ARG A 58 -7.21 0.37 10.46
CA ARG A 58 -7.57 -1.04 10.73
C ARG A 58 -7.04 -1.99 9.66
N THR A 59 -6.09 -1.50 8.85
CA THR A 59 -5.47 -2.25 7.76
C THR A 59 -4.79 -3.52 8.27
N LYS A 60 -4.71 -4.55 7.42
CA LYS A 60 -4.13 -5.85 7.77
C LYS A 60 -2.70 -6.03 7.30
N THR A 61 -2.16 -5.04 6.59
CA THR A 61 -0.81 -5.06 6.01
C THR A 61 -0.10 -3.74 6.25
N ASN A 62 1.23 -3.79 6.38
CA ASN A 62 2.05 -2.58 6.50
C ASN A 62 1.96 -1.71 5.24
N MET A 63 1.85 -2.33 4.06
CA MET A 63 1.63 -1.59 2.81
C MET A 63 0.28 -0.86 2.80
N GLY A 64 -0.78 -1.45 3.37
CA GLY A 64 -2.06 -0.77 3.53
C GLY A 64 -1.98 0.41 4.50
N THR A 65 -1.25 0.27 5.62
CA THR A 65 -1.02 1.40 6.55
C THR A 65 -0.30 2.55 5.86
N ARG A 66 0.72 2.26 5.03
CA ARG A 66 1.47 3.28 4.29
C ARG A 66 0.59 3.96 3.25
N MET A 67 -0.20 3.21 2.50
CA MET A 67 -1.17 3.76 1.56
C MET A 67 -2.22 4.65 2.24
N LEU A 68 -2.78 4.23 3.37
CA LEU A 68 -3.74 5.03 4.13
C LEU A 68 -3.13 6.34 4.65
N ARG A 69 -1.88 6.30 5.11
CA ARG A 69 -1.11 7.49 5.48
C ARG A 69 -0.96 8.44 4.30
N GLU A 70 -0.59 7.93 3.13
CA GLU A 70 -0.47 8.73 1.90
C GLU A 70 -1.81 9.38 1.52
N TRP A 71 -2.93 8.64 1.62
CA TRP A 71 -4.26 9.18 1.34
C TRP A 71 -4.68 10.29 2.30
N LEU A 72 -4.32 10.20 3.58
CA LEU A 72 -4.59 11.27 4.54
C LEU A 72 -3.79 12.54 4.25
N LEU A 73 -2.55 12.40 3.77
CA LEU A 73 -1.66 13.52 3.46
C LEU A 73 -1.90 14.12 2.07
N SER A 74 -2.56 13.37 1.18
CA SER A 74 -2.90 13.80 -0.16
C SER A 74 -4.34 13.40 -0.47
N PRO A 75 -5.33 14.10 0.13
CA PRO A 75 -6.73 13.86 -0.17
C PRO A 75 -7.01 14.16 -1.65
N LEU A 76 -7.86 13.35 -2.27
CA LEU A 76 -8.28 13.55 -3.66
C LEU A 76 -9.08 14.84 -3.84
N ARG A 77 -8.96 15.45 -5.02
CA ARG A 77 -9.81 16.58 -5.45
C ARG A 77 -10.82 16.21 -6.53
N ASP A 78 -10.53 15.17 -7.29
CA ASP A 78 -11.40 14.70 -8.36
C ASP A 78 -12.61 13.96 -7.77
N PRO A 79 -13.84 14.45 -7.98
CA PRO A 79 -15.04 13.75 -7.56
C PRO A 79 -15.14 12.33 -8.12
N GLU A 80 -14.70 12.08 -9.35
CA GLU A 80 -14.79 10.75 -9.95
C GLU A 80 -13.90 9.74 -9.22
N GLU A 81 -12.66 10.11 -8.90
CA GLU A 81 -11.76 9.24 -8.11
C GLU A 81 -12.26 9.05 -6.66
N ILE A 82 -12.94 10.05 -6.09
CA ILE A 82 -13.55 9.94 -4.76
C ILE A 82 -14.69 8.92 -4.79
N GLU A 83 -15.61 9.04 -5.75
CA GLU A 83 -16.74 8.11 -5.91
C GLU A 83 -16.25 6.68 -6.14
N GLN A 84 -15.23 6.46 -6.98
CA GLN A 84 -14.64 5.12 -7.17
C GLN A 84 -14.14 4.50 -5.85
N ARG A 85 -13.56 5.29 -4.94
CA ARG A 85 -13.16 4.79 -3.61
C ARG A 85 -14.36 4.51 -2.72
N LEU A 86 -15.40 5.35 -2.78
CA LEU A 86 -16.63 5.16 -2.02
C LEU A 86 -17.37 3.91 -2.48
N ASP A 87 -17.49 3.68 -3.79
CA ASP A 87 -18.06 2.47 -4.38
C ASP A 87 -17.30 1.22 -3.95
N ALA A 88 -15.96 1.27 -3.96
CA ALA A 88 -15.15 0.15 -3.48
C ALA A 88 -15.39 -0.14 -1.99
N VAL A 89 -15.52 0.89 -1.16
CA VAL A 89 -15.87 0.73 0.27
C VAL A 89 -17.27 0.16 0.41
N ASP A 90 -18.25 0.72 -0.29
CA ASP A 90 -19.64 0.30 -0.22
C ASP A 90 -19.81 -1.14 -0.66
N SER A 91 -19.12 -1.57 -1.73
CA SER A 91 -19.09 -2.98 -2.15
C SER A 91 -18.62 -3.92 -1.03
N LEU A 92 -17.68 -3.50 -0.18
CA LEU A 92 -17.17 -4.33 0.92
C LEU A 92 -18.01 -4.24 2.20
N VAL A 93 -18.82 -3.19 2.34
CA VAL A 93 -19.72 -2.96 3.49
C VAL A 93 -21.10 -3.57 3.25
N SER A 94 -21.63 -3.41 2.04
CA SER A 94 -22.94 -3.92 1.60
C SER A 94 -22.94 -5.43 1.36
N ASN A 95 -21.85 -5.99 0.83
CA ASN A 95 -21.70 -7.43 0.72
C ASN A 95 -21.58 -8.08 2.10
N SER A 96 -22.11 -9.30 2.23
CA SER A 96 -22.25 -10.02 3.50
C SER A 96 -20.95 -10.00 4.33
N SER A 97 -21.08 -9.82 5.65
CA SER A 97 -19.96 -9.71 6.61
C SER A 97 -18.87 -10.79 6.47
N ASN A 98 -19.22 -11.93 5.88
CA ASN A 98 -18.34 -13.05 5.58
C ASN A 98 -17.21 -12.70 4.58
N THR A 99 -17.52 -12.10 3.42
CA THR A 99 -16.52 -11.79 2.38
C THR A 99 -15.45 -10.84 2.90
N ARG A 100 -15.87 -9.73 3.54
CA ARG A 100 -14.94 -8.78 4.17
C ARG A 100 -14.05 -9.46 5.22
N THR A 101 -14.61 -10.34 6.04
CA THR A 101 -13.86 -11.05 7.10
C THR A 101 -12.84 -12.03 6.51
N LYS A 102 -13.23 -12.79 5.48
CA LYS A 102 -12.33 -13.69 4.76
C LYS A 102 -11.18 -12.93 4.11
N LEU A 103 -11.48 -11.85 3.37
CA LEU A 103 -10.46 -11.02 2.75
C LEU A 103 -9.48 -10.45 3.78
N GLN A 104 -9.98 -9.96 4.92
CA GLN A 104 -9.11 -9.52 6.02
C GLN A 104 -8.21 -10.64 6.54
N ASN A 105 -8.71 -11.87 6.64
CA ASN A 105 -7.92 -13.01 7.12
C ASN A 105 -6.87 -13.46 6.10
N LEU A 106 -7.17 -13.38 4.79
CA LEU A 106 -6.19 -13.60 3.73
C LEU A 106 -5.11 -12.52 3.77
N LEU A 107 -5.50 -11.24 3.78
CA LEU A 107 -4.57 -10.11 3.79
C LEU A 107 -3.61 -10.10 4.99
N LYS A 108 -4.03 -10.60 6.17
CA LYS A 108 -3.13 -10.74 7.33
C LYS A 108 -1.93 -11.65 7.06
N LYS A 109 -2.05 -12.60 6.12
CA LYS A 109 -0.99 -13.55 5.78
C LYS A 109 -0.01 -12.99 4.75
N PHE A 110 -0.36 -11.89 4.07
CA PHE A 110 0.53 -11.27 3.08
C PHE A 110 1.77 -10.68 3.75
N ALA A 111 2.93 -10.92 3.14
CA ALA A 111 4.13 -10.17 3.46
C ALA A 111 4.04 -8.71 2.98
N ASP A 112 4.97 -7.86 3.42
CA ASP A 112 5.08 -6.48 2.92
C ASP A 112 5.65 -6.49 1.49
N LEU A 113 4.78 -6.75 0.51
CA LEU A 113 5.14 -6.96 -0.89
C LEU A 113 5.90 -5.79 -1.48
N GLN A 114 5.51 -4.55 -1.16
CA GLN A 114 6.20 -3.37 -1.69
C GLN A 114 7.66 -3.30 -1.23
N ARG A 115 7.96 -3.68 0.02
CA ARG A 115 9.35 -3.78 0.50
C ARG A 115 10.09 -4.95 -0.13
N LEU A 116 9.43 -6.09 -0.31
CA LEU A 116 10.03 -7.26 -0.98
C LEU A 116 10.40 -6.94 -2.43
N VAL A 117 9.47 -6.34 -3.20
CA VAL A 117 9.69 -5.91 -4.58
C VAL A 117 10.83 -4.89 -4.65
N ALA A 118 10.90 -3.92 -3.74
CA ALA A 118 12.02 -2.97 -3.70
C ALA A 118 13.37 -3.64 -3.44
N ARG A 119 13.42 -4.70 -2.60
CA ARG A 119 14.64 -5.45 -2.34
C ARG A 119 15.06 -6.36 -3.50
N VAL A 120 14.09 -6.98 -4.16
CA VAL A 120 14.30 -7.73 -5.41
C VAL A 120 14.87 -6.79 -6.46
N ALA A 121 14.25 -5.63 -6.65
CA ALA A 121 14.71 -4.60 -7.56
C ALA A 121 16.13 -4.11 -7.26
N GLY A 122 16.47 -3.98 -5.98
CA GLY A 122 17.80 -3.57 -5.54
C GLY A 122 18.86 -4.69 -5.56
N ASN A 123 18.51 -5.90 -6.01
CA ASN A 123 19.35 -7.11 -5.93
C ASN A 123 19.86 -7.40 -4.50
N ARG A 124 19.04 -7.10 -3.48
CA ARG A 124 19.32 -7.30 -2.04
C ARG A 124 18.37 -8.33 -1.41
N VAL A 125 17.77 -9.17 -2.24
CA VAL A 125 16.82 -10.21 -1.82
C VAL A 125 17.58 -11.42 -1.29
N ASN A 126 17.04 -12.08 -0.27
CA ASN A 126 17.56 -13.36 0.22
C ASN A 126 16.54 -14.49 -0.04
N PRO A 127 16.91 -15.77 0.13
CA PRO A 127 15.99 -16.89 -0.13
C PRO A 127 14.69 -16.84 0.68
N LYS A 128 14.72 -16.35 1.92
CA LYS A 128 13.52 -16.23 2.78
C LYS A 128 12.54 -15.18 2.26
N ASP A 129 13.04 -14.12 1.63
CA ASP A 129 12.21 -13.10 1.02
C ASP A 129 11.48 -13.61 -0.23
N LEU A 130 12.18 -14.41 -1.04
CA LEU A 130 11.59 -15.07 -2.20
C LEU A 130 10.51 -16.07 -1.79
N LEU A 131 10.75 -16.83 -0.72
CA LEU A 131 9.74 -17.73 -0.15
C LEU A 131 8.50 -16.95 0.33
N ARG A 132 8.69 -15.88 1.10
CA ARG A 132 7.57 -15.02 1.56
C ARG A 132 6.80 -14.38 0.42
N LEU A 133 7.49 -14.02 -0.66
CA LEU A 133 6.86 -13.52 -1.87
C LEU A 133 6.01 -14.60 -2.51
N ALA A 134 6.55 -15.81 -2.72
CA ALA A 134 5.82 -16.95 -3.25
C ALA A 134 4.58 -17.28 -2.40
N GLU A 135 4.74 -17.42 -1.09
CA GLU A 135 3.65 -17.66 -0.14
C GLU A 135 2.55 -16.59 -0.21
N SER A 136 2.92 -15.33 -0.44
CA SER A 136 1.94 -14.24 -0.61
C SER A 136 1.22 -14.30 -1.95
N LEU A 137 1.90 -14.73 -3.02
CA LEU A 137 1.31 -14.88 -4.35
C LEU A 137 0.38 -16.10 -4.42
N ASP A 138 0.69 -17.17 -3.68
CA ASP A 138 -0.16 -18.37 -3.58
C ASP A 138 -1.52 -18.08 -2.93
N LEU A 139 -1.67 -16.96 -2.21
CA LEU A 139 -2.94 -16.51 -1.64
C LEU A 139 -3.83 -15.75 -2.64
N LEU A 140 -3.29 -15.32 -3.80
CA LEU A 140 -4.06 -14.53 -4.76
C LEU A 140 -5.26 -15.27 -5.36
N PRO A 141 -5.20 -16.58 -5.71
CA PRO A 141 -6.36 -17.30 -6.20
C PRO A 141 -7.54 -17.23 -5.22
N ASP A 142 -7.29 -17.35 -3.91
CA ASP A 142 -8.32 -17.26 -2.88
C ASP A 142 -8.96 -15.86 -2.77
N ILE A 143 -8.32 -14.82 -3.32
CA ILE A 143 -8.85 -13.45 -3.40
C ILE A 143 -9.70 -13.26 -4.66
N TYR A 144 -9.26 -13.81 -5.81
CA TYR A 144 -9.92 -13.62 -7.11
C TYR A 144 -11.10 -14.55 -7.37
N THR A 145 -11.25 -15.63 -6.59
CA THR A 145 -12.33 -16.61 -6.78
C THR A 145 -13.61 -16.25 -6.02
N GLU A 146 -13.69 -15.05 -5.42
CA GLU A 146 -14.93 -14.45 -4.89
C GLU A 146 -15.48 -13.36 -5.83
#